data_AF-A0A2D9VE48-F1
#
_entry.id   AF-A0A2D9VE48-F1
#
_cell.length_a   1.000
_cell.length_b   1.000
_cell.length_c   1.000
_cell.angle_alpha   90.00
_cell.angle_beta   90.00
_cell.angle_gamma   90.00
#
_symmetry.space_group_name_H-M   'P 1'
#
loop_
_entity.id
_entity.type
_entity.pdbx_description
1 polymer ?
#
loop_
_entity_poly.entity_id
_entity_poly.type
_entity_poly.pdbx_seq_one_letter_code
_entity_poly.pdbx_strand_id
1 'polypeptide(L)'
;MKKRIKRNQYKPSILFLFIALLWLIFNESGIMTWYKLKNEQYGLMKSIDVLHNEEILIEEHINKLTNDFDYLEFIAYSRFKMVKPGEKIFRVKDYKNVKQ
;
A
#
# COMPACT_ATOMS: atom_id res chain seq x y z
N MET A 1 0.24 64.60 40.55
CA MET A 1 0.95 63.91 39.44
C MET A 1 0.07 62.79 38.88
N LYS A 2 -0.48 62.91 37.65
CA LYS A 2 -1.25 61.84 37.01
C LYS A 2 -0.35 61.08 36.03
N LYS A 3 0.05 59.84 36.37
CA LYS A 3 0.79 58.95 35.47
C LYS A 3 -0.10 58.57 34.29
N ARG A 4 0.21 59.08 33.09
CA ARG A 4 -0.46 58.69 31.85
C ARG A 4 -0.02 57.27 31.48
N ILE A 5 -0.92 56.32 31.64
CA ILE A 5 -0.72 54.92 31.25
C ILE A 5 -0.68 54.89 29.72
N LYS A 6 0.50 54.66 29.11
CA LYS A 6 0.61 54.36 27.68
C LYS A 6 -0.05 52.99 27.46
N ARG A 7 -1.22 52.98 26.84
CA ARG A 7 -1.93 51.75 26.46
C ARG A 7 -1.22 51.12 25.26
N ASN A 8 -0.81 49.86 25.39
CA ASN A 8 -0.17 49.08 24.33
C ASN A 8 -1.11 48.85 23.15
N GLN A 9 -1.11 49.79 22.22
CA GLN A 9 -1.95 49.86 21.02
C GLN A 9 -1.66 48.80 19.93
N TYR A 10 -0.53 48.07 20.04
CA TYR A 10 -0.14 47.03 19.07
C TYR A 10 -0.61 45.61 19.42
N LYS A 11 -1.03 45.37 20.68
CA LYS A 11 -1.56 44.08 21.13
C LYS A 11 -2.79 43.59 20.34
N PRO A 12 -3.78 44.42 19.97
CA PRO A 12 -4.92 43.94 19.19
C PRO A 12 -4.54 43.56 17.75
N SER A 13 -3.60 44.27 17.12
CA SER A 13 -3.12 43.96 15.77
C SER A 13 -2.40 42.61 15.71
N ILE A 14 -1.58 42.29 16.73
CA ILE A 14 -0.91 41.00 16.83
C ILE A 14 -1.92 39.86 16.99
N LEU A 15 -2.98 40.09 17.78
CA LEU A 15 -4.02 39.09 18.01
C LEU A 15 -4.80 38.80 16.73
N PHE A 16 -5.18 39.83 15.98
CA PHE A 16 -5.87 39.67 14.70
C PHE A 16 -5.03 38.89 13.68
N LEU A 17 -3.73 39.19 13.58
CA LEU A 17 -2.81 38.43 12.72
C LEU A 17 -2.77 36.95 13.10
N PHE A 18 -2.77 36.65 14.40
CA PHE A 18 -2.74 35.28 14.91
C PHE A 18 -4.03 34.51 14.56
N ILE A 19 -5.20 35.14 14.70
CA ILE A 19 -6.48 34.56 14.29
C ILE A 19 -6.52 34.33 12.77
N ALA A 20 -6.02 35.27 11.96
CA ALA A 20 -5.99 35.12 10.51
C ALA A 20 -5.07 33.95 10.07
N LEU A 21 -3.93 33.78 10.75
CA LEU A 21 -3.02 32.68 10.51
C LEU A 21 -3.64 31.32 10.88
N LEU A 22 -4.33 31.25 12.01
CA LEU A 22 -5.08 30.06 12.43
C LEU A 22 -6.17 29.73 11.41
N TRP A 23 -6.93 30.72 10.96
CA TRP A 23 -7.98 30.50 9.96
C TRP A 23 -7.42 29.96 8.65
N LEU A 24 -6.27 30.45 8.17
CA LEU A 24 -5.61 29.92 6.97
C LEU A 24 -5.20 28.44 7.08
N ILE A 25 -4.77 28.01 8.27
CA ILE A 25 -4.34 26.62 8.50
C ILE A 25 -5.55 25.70 8.66
N PHE A 26 -6.58 26.14 9.39
CA PHE A 26 -7.76 25.36 9.77
C PHE A 26 -8.94 25.45 8.80
N ASN A 27 -8.86 26.27 7.75
CA ASN A 27 -9.89 26.31 6.71
C ASN A 27 -9.97 24.96 5.97
N GLU A 28 -11.13 24.63 5.41
CA GLU A 28 -11.33 23.39 4.64
C GLU A 28 -10.37 23.30 3.44
N SER A 29 -10.10 24.44 2.80
CA SER A 29 -9.10 24.58 1.73
C SER A 29 -7.70 24.95 2.26
N GLY A 30 -7.46 24.78 3.55
CA GLY A 30 -6.21 25.13 4.22
C GLY A 30 -5.05 24.22 3.84
N ILE A 31 -3.86 24.61 4.31
CA ILE A 31 -2.59 23.93 4.01
C ILE A 31 -2.60 22.48 4.51
N MET A 32 -3.29 22.21 5.63
CA MET A 32 -3.39 20.87 6.20
C MET A 32 -4.14 19.91 5.26
N THR A 33 -5.25 20.37 4.68
CA THR A 33 -6.03 19.57 3.73
C THR A 33 -5.25 19.30 2.46
N TRP A 34 -4.51 20.30 1.95
CA TRP A 34 -3.64 20.10 0.79
C TRP A 34 -2.57 19.03 1.04
N TYR A 35 -1.93 19.06 2.20
CA TYR A 35 -0.93 18.05 2.56
C TYR A 35 -1.54 16.65 2.66
N LYS A 36 -2.72 16.53 3.27
CA LYS A 36 -3.46 15.26 3.35
C LYS A 36 -3.83 14.73 1.96
N LEU A 37 -4.42 15.56 1.11
CA LEU A 37 -4.80 15.19 -0.25
C LEU A 37 -3.60 14.77 -1.10
N LYS A 38 -2.47 15.47 -0.97
CA LYS A 38 -1.22 15.10 -1.65
C LYS A 38 -0.71 13.72 -1.22
N ASN A 39 -0.81 13.42 0.08
CA ASN A 39 -0.38 12.13 0.60
C ASN A 39 -1.32 11.00 0.17
N GLU A 40 -2.63 11.26 0.16
CA GLU A 40 -3.64 10.32 -0.37
C GLU A 40 -3.42 10.05 -1.86
N GLN A 41 -3.19 11.09 -2.66
CA GLN A 41 -2.86 10.94 -4.08
C GLN A 41 -1.61 10.07 -4.29
N TYR A 42 -0.55 10.31 -3.51
CA TYR A 42 0.67 9.51 -3.59
C TYR A 42 0.43 8.04 -3.21
N GLY A 43 -0.36 7.80 -2.16
CA GLY A 43 -0.75 6.44 -1.76
C GLY A 43 -1.55 5.72 -2.84
N LEU A 44 -2.53 6.39 -3.46
CA LEU A 44 -3.31 5.84 -4.56
C LEU A 44 -2.45 5.54 -5.79
N MET A 45 -1.56 6.45 -6.16
CA MET A 45 -0.65 6.24 -7.30
C MET A 45 0.23 5.00 -7.07
N LYS A 46 0.79 4.87 -5.86
CA LYS A 46 1.59 3.70 -5.50
C LYS A 46 0.78 2.41 -5.58
N SER A 47 -0.47 2.43 -5.14
CA SER A 47 -1.35 1.26 -5.25
C SER A 47 -1.64 0.89 -6.70
N ILE A 48 -1.84 1.90 -7.58
CA ILE A 48 -2.02 1.69 -9.02
C ILE A 48 -0.77 1.04 -9.61
N ASP A 49 0.42 1.54 -9.29
CA ASP A 49 1.68 0.98 -9.78
C ASP A 49 1.87 -0.47 -9.33
N VAL A 50 1.54 -0.78 -8.07
CA VAL A 50 1.61 -2.16 -7.55
C VAL A 50 0.65 -3.07 -8.31
N LEU A 51 -0.61 -2.67 -8.44
CA LEU A 51 -1.62 -3.46 -9.15
C LEU A 51 -1.26 -3.69 -10.61
N HIS A 52 -0.71 -2.67 -11.27
CA HIS A 52 -0.27 -2.79 -12.66
C HIS A 52 0.91 -3.77 -12.81
N ASN A 53 1.88 -3.74 -11.89
CA ASN A 53 2.95 -4.73 -11.89
C ASN A 53 2.44 -6.15 -11.61
N GLU A 54 1.47 -6.30 -10.70
CA GLU A 54 0.83 -7.60 -10.44
C GLU A 54 0.10 -8.12 -11.68
N GLU A 55 -0.62 -7.26 -12.40
CA GLU A 55 -1.29 -7.59 -13.65
C GLU A 55 -0.29 -8.11 -14.70
N ILE A 56 0.81 -7.39 -14.93
CA ILE A 56 1.87 -7.81 -15.87
C ILE A 56 2.43 -9.19 -15.47
N LEU A 57 2.73 -9.40 -14.18
CA LEU A 57 3.28 -10.67 -13.71
C LEU A 57 2.28 -11.83 -13.89
N ILE A 58 0.99 -11.58 -13.69
CA ILE A 58 -0.08 -12.56 -13.91
C ILE A 58 -0.19 -12.88 -15.40
N GLU A 59 -0.18 -11.88 -16.27
CA GLU A 59 -0.21 -12.09 -17.73
C GLU A 59 1.00 -12.88 -18.22
N GLU A 60 2.21 -12.55 -17.74
CA GLU A 60 3.41 -13.33 -18.03
C GLU A 60 3.29 -14.79 -17.58
N HIS A 61 2.70 -15.02 -16.41
CA HIS A 61 2.46 -16.37 -15.90
C HIS A 61 1.46 -17.12 -16.80
N ILE A 62 0.33 -16.50 -17.16
CA ILE A 62 -0.67 -17.10 -18.05
C ILE A 62 -0.02 -17.43 -19.40
N ASN A 63 0.81 -16.52 -19.93
CA ASN A 63 1.53 -16.72 -21.18
C ASN A 63 2.47 -17.94 -21.09
N LYS A 64 3.26 -18.05 -20.02
CA LYS A 64 4.11 -19.22 -19.77
C LYS A 64 3.28 -20.50 -19.63
N LEU A 65 2.18 -20.47 -18.91
CA LEU A 65 1.33 -21.64 -18.72
C LEU A 65 0.71 -22.14 -20.04
N THR A 66 0.46 -21.23 -20.98
CA THR A 66 -0.17 -21.53 -22.28
C THR A 66 0.85 -21.98 -23.32
N ASN A 67 2.02 -21.35 -23.35
CA ASN A 67 3.00 -21.53 -24.43
C ASN A 67 4.21 -22.39 -24.03
N ASP A 68 4.43 -22.64 -22.74
CA ASP A 68 5.52 -23.48 -22.22
C ASP A 68 4.96 -24.76 -21.57
N PHE A 69 5.01 -25.85 -22.34
CA PHE A 69 4.55 -27.16 -21.90
C PHE A 69 5.38 -27.73 -20.74
N ASP A 70 6.69 -27.45 -20.69
CA ASP A 70 7.56 -27.95 -19.63
C ASP A 70 7.22 -27.27 -18.29
N TYR A 71 6.95 -25.96 -18.34
CA TYR A 71 6.49 -25.21 -17.18
C TYR A 71 5.12 -25.68 -16.69
N LEU A 72 4.16 -25.94 -17.60
CA LEU A 72 2.86 -26.49 -17.26
C LEU A 72 2.97 -27.89 -16.62
N GLU A 73 3.80 -28.76 -17.20
CA GLU A 73 4.04 -30.11 -16.68
C GLU A 73 4.67 -30.06 -15.27
N PHE A 74 5.65 -29.19 -15.06
CA PHE A 74 6.24 -28.95 -13.73
C PHE A 74 5.19 -28.51 -12.69
N ILE A 75 4.31 -27.57 -13.03
CA ILE A 75 3.24 -27.12 -12.13
C ILE A 75 2.22 -28.23 -11.86
N ALA A 76 1.83 -28.99 -12.89
CA ALA A 76 0.90 -30.11 -12.78
C ALA A 76 1.41 -31.17 -11.78
N TYR A 77 2.69 -31.55 -11.88
CA TYR A 77 3.31 -32.48 -10.92
C TYR A 77 3.54 -31.86 -9.54
N SER A 78 4.17 -30.68 -9.47
CA SER A 78 4.62 -30.10 -8.19
C SER A 78 3.48 -29.60 -7.32
N ARG A 79 2.51 -28.89 -7.90
CA ARG A 79 1.41 -28.24 -7.17
C ARG A 79 0.18 -29.12 -7.08
N PHE A 80 -0.19 -29.76 -8.18
CA PHE A 80 -1.45 -30.49 -8.28
C PHE A 80 -1.30 -32.01 -8.15
N LYS A 81 -0.07 -32.54 -8.16
CA LYS A 81 0.22 -33.98 -8.13
C LYS A 81 -0.52 -34.74 -9.24
N MET A 82 -0.74 -34.08 -10.36
CA MET A 82 -1.28 -34.67 -11.57
C MET A 82 -0.21 -35.54 -12.21
N VAL A 83 -0.62 -36.65 -12.81
CA VAL A 83 0.24 -37.58 -13.55
C VAL A 83 -0.47 -38.02 -14.82
N LYS A 84 0.27 -38.45 -15.84
CA LYS A 84 -0.37 -38.92 -17.07
C LYS A 84 -1.15 -40.20 -16.79
N PRO A 85 -2.22 -40.49 -17.54
CA PRO A 85 -2.97 -41.73 -17.39
C PRO A 85 -2.05 -42.95 -17.52
N GLY A 86 -1.95 -43.76 -16.45
CA GLY A 86 -1.08 -44.94 -16.41
C GLY A 86 0.22 -44.79 -15.61
N GLU A 87 0.58 -43.59 -15.18
CA GLU A 87 1.75 -43.36 -14.32
C GLU A 87 1.41 -43.50 -12.82
N LYS A 88 2.36 -44.01 -12.03
CA LYS A 88 2.19 -44.26 -10.58
C LYS A 88 2.95 -43.22 -9.75
N ILE A 89 2.25 -42.53 -8.85
CA ILE A 89 2.86 -41.65 -7.85
C ILE A 89 3.33 -42.48 -6.65
N PHE A 90 4.64 -42.50 -6.40
CA PHE A 90 5.19 -43.06 -5.16
C PHE A 90 5.26 -41.94 -4.11
N ARG A 91 4.40 -42.00 -3.09
CA ARG A 91 4.59 -41.18 -1.88
C ARG A 91 5.41 -41.97 -0.88
N VAL A 92 6.61 -41.50 -0.59
CA VAL A 92 7.39 -41.99 0.56
C VAL A 92 6.62 -41.60 1.81
N LYS A 93 6.10 -42.59 2.55
CA LYS A 93 5.62 -42.37 3.92
C LYS A 93 6.85 -42.52 4.80
N ASP A 94 7.20 -41.50 5.55
CA ASP A 94 8.21 -41.65 6.60
C ASP A 94 7.65 -42.58 7.68
N TYR A 95 8.04 -43.86 7.64
CA TYR A 95 7.66 -44.84 8.66
C TYR A 95 8.52 -44.64 9.91
N LYS A 96 8.44 -43.46 10.54
CA LYS A 96 9.00 -43.29 11.89
C LYS A 96 7.90 -43.55 12.92
N ASN A 97 7.44 -44.79 12.98
CA ASN A 97 6.79 -45.35 14.16
C ASN A 97 7.44 -46.71 14.44
N VAL A 98 8.64 -46.63 15.01
CA VAL A 98 9.27 -47.76 15.71
C VAL A 98 8.58 -47.85 17.07
N LYS A 99 7.71 -48.85 17.19
CA LYS A 99 7.19 -49.50 18.42
C LYS A 99 7.45 -48.78 19.75
N GLN A 100 6.37 -48.31 20.39
CA GLN A 100 6.24 -48.32 21.84
C GLN A 100 5.75 -49.70 22.29
#